data_AF-A0A538K1M3-F1
#
_entry.id   AF-A0A538K1M3-F1
#
_cell.length_a   1.000
_cell.length_b   1.000
_cell.length_c   1.000
_cell.angle_alpha   90.00
_cell.angle_beta   90.00
_cell.angle_gamma   90.00
#
_symmetry.space_group_name_H-M   'P 1'
#
loop_
_entity.id
_entity.type
_entity.pdbx_description
1 polymer ?
#
loop_
_entity_poly.entity_id
_entity_poly.type
_entity_poly.pdbx_seq_one_letter_code
_entity_poly.pdbx_strand_id
1 'polypeptide(L)' 'MRELAAYSPARSRRAITVELDDRSETAVLGLLAAVETCLTANEIRSVRIELDGRSYMLAPVG' A
#
# COMPACT_ATOMS: atom_id res chain seq x y z
N MET A 1 -23.12 4.56 -9.59
CA MET A 1 -22.52 5.46 -8.56
C MET A 1 -22.09 4.56 -7.41
N ARG A 2 -20.78 4.35 -7.18
CA ARG A 2 -20.33 3.51 -6.05
C ARG A 2 -20.43 4.37 -4.79
N GLU A 3 -21.34 4.00 -3.91
CA GLU A 3 -21.56 4.65 -2.62
C GLU A 3 -20.24 4.67 -1.83
N LEU A 4 -19.75 5.86 -1.47
CA LEU A 4 -18.61 5.99 -0.58
C LEU A 4 -19.06 5.47 0.79
N ALA A 5 -18.45 4.38 1.25
CA ALA A 5 -18.76 3.82 2.56
C ALA A 5 -18.67 4.92 3.65
N ALA A 6 -19.67 4.96 4.53
CA ALA A 6 -19.75 5.96 5.58
C ALA A 6 -18.45 6.01 6.40
N TYR A 7 -17.97 7.22 6.66
CA TYR A 7 -16.79 7.48 7.48
C TYR A 7 -16.92 6.75 8.83
N SER A 8 -16.00 5.83 9.12
CA SER A 8 -15.91 5.15 10.41
C SER A 8 -14.78 5.79 11.24
N PRO A 9 -15.09 6.46 12.36
CA PRO A 9 -14.07 7.05 13.23
C PRO A 9 -13.16 6.00 13.88
N ALA A 10 -13.51 4.72 13.83
CA ALA A 10 -12.66 3.60 14.26
C ALA A 10 -11.60 3.21 13.22
N ARG A 11 -11.63 3.80 12.01
CA ARG A 11 -10.68 3.49 10.94
C ARG A 11 -9.32 4.12 11.25
N SER A 12 -8.50 3.40 12.01
CA SER A 12 -7.11 3.80 12.24
C SER A 12 -6.33 3.71 10.93
N ARG A 13 -5.91 4.88 10.40
CA ARG A 13 -5.00 4.94 9.27
C ARG A 13 -3.58 5.07 9.81
N ARG A 14 -2.80 3.99 9.71
CA ARG A 14 -1.37 4.00 10.01
C ARG A 14 -0.60 4.16 8.69
N ALA A 15 0.44 4.98 8.70
CA ALA A 15 1.32 5.20 7.56
C ALA A 15 2.76 4.97 8.00
N ILE A 16 3.56 4.36 7.13
CA ILE A 16 4.98 4.14 7.32
C ILE A 16 5.67 4.79 6.13
N THR A 17 6.62 5.68 6.38
CA THR A 17 7.49 6.23 5.36
C THR A 17 8.72 5.34 5.26
N VAL A 18 9.02 4.87 4.05
CA VAL A 18 10.22 4.10 3.76
C VAL A 18 11.09 4.92 2.82
N GLU A 19 12.31 5.21 3.25
CA GLU A 19 13.31 5.87 2.41
C GLU A 19 14.21 4.79 1.80
N LEU A 20 14.38 4.86 0.48
CA LEU A 20 15.26 3.97 -0.26
C LEU A 20 16.56 4.72 -0.58
N ASP A 21 17.69 4.14 -0.18
CA ASP A 21 19.03 4.66 -0.52
C ASP A 21 19.30 4.56 -2.02
N ASP A 22 18.87 3.47 -2.66
CA ASP A 22 18.86 3.28 -4.10
C ASP A 22 17.43 3.45 -4.64
N ARG A 23 17.21 4.45 -5.49
CA ARG A 23 15.92 4.71 -6.14
C ARG A 23 15.78 3.99 -7.49
N SER A 24 16.60 2.97 -7.73
CA SER A 24 16.45 2.11 -8.91
C SER A 24 15.05 1.49 -8.95
N GLU A 25 14.57 1.28 -10.17
CA GLU A 25 13.28 0.62 -10.41
C GLU A 25 13.22 -0.75 -9.70
N THR A 26 14.34 -1.48 -9.69
CA THR A 26 14.46 -2.78 -9.02
C THR A 26 14.24 -2.68 -7.51
N ALA A 27 14.79 -1.67 -6.84
CA ALA A 27 14.59 -1.46 -5.41
C ALA A 27 13.13 -1.15 -5.09
N VAL A 28 12.50 -0.30 -5.89
CA VAL A 28 11.06 0.03 -5.75
C VAL A 28 10.19 -1.21 -5.96
N LEU A 29 10.43 -1.98 -7.03
CA LEU A 29 9.70 -3.22 -7.31
C LEU A 29 9.89 -4.26 -6.20
N GLY A 30 11.10 -4.39 -5.65
CA GLY A 30 11.38 -5.26 -4.52
C GLY A 30 10.59 -4.87 -3.26
N LEU A 31 10.50 -3.57 -2.96
CA LEU A 31 9.68 -3.06 -1.86
C LEU A 31 8.19 -3.36 -2.10
N LEU A 32 7.68 -3.12 -3.30
CA LEU A 32 6.28 -3.40 -3.63
C LEU A 32 5.95 -4.89 -3.49
N ALA A 33 6.83 -5.78 -3.93
CA ALA A 33 6.66 -7.23 -3.75
C ALA A 33 6.68 -7.66 -2.27
N ALA A 34 7.53 -7.03 -1.45
CA ALA A 34 7.56 -7.28 -0.01
C ALA A 34 6.26 -6.82 0.66
N VAL A 35 5.76 -5.62 0.31
CA VAL A 35 4.47 -5.12 0.79
C VAL A 35 3.36 -6.09 0.40
N GLU A 36 3.30 -6.49 -0.86
CA GLU A 36 2.30 -7.44 -1.36
C GLU A 36 2.31 -8.76 -0.57
N THR A 37 3.50 -9.32 -0.33
CA THR A 37 3.68 -10.52 0.49
C THR A 37 3.10 -10.33 1.90
N CYS A 38 3.32 -9.16 2.52
CA CYS A 38 2.73 -8.84 3.82
C CYS A 38 1.20 -8.71 3.76
N LEU A 39 0.63 -8.17 2.67
CA LEU A 39 -0.82 -8.09 2.51
C LEU A 39 -1.45 -9.48 2.48
N THR A 40 -0.88 -10.37 1.67
CA THR A 40 -1.33 -11.76 1.53
C THR A 40 -1.23 -12.50 2.86
N ALA A 41 -0.07 -12.41 3.53
CA ALA A 41 0.16 -13.12 4.80
C ALA A 41 -0.76 -12.66 5.96
N ASN A 42 -1.33 -11.46 5.87
CA ASN A 42 -2.18 -10.88 6.92
C ASN A 42 -3.64 -10.69 6.47
N GLU A 43 -4.04 -11.26 5.33
CA GLU A 43 -5.39 -11.14 4.76
C GLU A 43 -5.86 -9.67 4.58
N ILE A 44 -4.92 -8.76 4.33
CA ILE A 44 -5.21 -7.34 4.12
C ILE A 44 -5.65 -7.13 2.67
N ARG A 45 -6.88 -6.65 2.48
CA ARG A 45 -7.49 -6.50 1.14
C ARG A 45 -6.74 -5.52 0.23
N SER A 46 -6.27 -4.42 0.78
CA SER A 46 -5.50 -3.43 0.03
C SER A 46 -4.81 -2.42 0.93
N VAL A 47 -3.77 -1.79 0.41
CA VAL A 47 -3.12 -0.62 1.00
C VAL A 47 -2.98 0.48 -0.04
N ARG A 48 -3.01 1.73 0.45
CA ARG A 48 -2.67 2.90 -0.35
C ARG A 48 -1.18 3.14 -0.24
N ILE A 49 -0.48 3.17 -1.36
CA ILE A 49 0.95 3.48 -1.46
C ILE A 49 1.10 4.84 -2.10
N GLU A 50 2.03 5.64 -1.62
CA GLU A 50 2.40 6.91 -2.25
C GLU A 50 3.85 6.82 -2.73
N LEU A 51 4.07 7.04 -4.03
CA LEU A 51 5.38 7.06 -4.67
C LEU A 51 5.54 8.41 -5.35
N ASP A 52 6.55 9.19 -4.96
CA ASP A 52 6.83 10.52 -5.50
C ASP A 52 5.59 11.44 -5.58
N GLY A 53 4.77 11.42 -4.52
CA GLY A 53 3.55 12.22 -4.42
C GLY A 53 2.34 11.67 -5.20
N ARG A 54 2.48 10.53 -5.89
CA ARG A 54 1.38 9.85 -6.58
C ARG A 54 0.85 8.70 -5.74
N SER A 55 -0.47 8.69 -5.54
CA SER A 55 -1.16 7.63 -4.80
C SER A 55 -1.58 6.47 -5.69
N TYR A 56 -1.25 5.27 -5.27
CA TYR A 56 -1.64 3.99 -5.88
C TYR A 56 -2.39 3.13 -4.86
N MET A 57 -3.22 2.22 -5.34
CA MET A 57 -3.83 1.16 -4.52
C MET A 57 -3.16 -0.15 -4.88
N LEU A 58 -2.52 -0.78 -3.91
CA LEU A 58 -1.96 -2.13 -4.06
C LEU A 58 -2.88 -3.13 -3.35
N ALA A 59 -3.13 -4.25 -4.01
CA ALA A 59 -3.89 -5.38 -3.48
C ALA A 59 -3.08 -6.66 -3.70
N PRO A 60 -3.30 -7.72 -2.90
CA PRO A 60 -2.70 -9.03 -3.15
C PRO A 60 -2.97 -9.51 -4.58
N VAL A 61 -1.98 -10.11 -5.25
CA VAL A 61 -2.25 -10.97 -6.41
C VAL A 61 -2.95 -12.24 -5.90
N GLY A 62 -4.17 -12.46 -6.39
CA GLY A 62 -5.06 -13.55 -5.98
C GLY A 62 -4.59 -14.92 -6.43
#